data_AF-A0A2E0K4L4-F1
#
_entry.id   AF-A0A2E0K4L4-F1
#
_cell.length_a   1.000
_cell.length_b   1.000
_cell.length_c   1.000
_cell.angle_alpha   90.00
_cell.angle_beta   90.00
_cell.angle_gamma   90.00
#
_symmetry.space_group_name_H-M   'P 1'
#
loop_
_entity.id
_entity.type
_entity.pdbx_description
1 polymer ?
#
loop_
_entity_poly.entity_id
_entity_poly.type
_entity_poly.pdbx_seq_one_letter_code
_entity_poly.pdbx_strand_id
1 'polypeptide(L)' 'DASADGTPDYASMKVAELKELLKAAGKPVSGKKDELIARLME' A
#
# COMPACT_ATOMS: atom_id res chain seq x y z
N ASP A 1 5.08 -22.25 -11.44
CA ASP A 1 6.18 -21.31 -11.20
C ASP A 1 5.88 -20.57 -9.88
N ALA A 2 6.27 -21.19 -8.75
CA ALA A 2 7.36 -20.74 -7.87
C ALA A 2 7.04 -19.38 -7.18
N SER A 3 6.24 -19.38 -6.12
CA SER A 3 6.66 -19.35 -4.71
C SER A 3 7.20 -18.00 -4.20
N ALA A 4 6.34 -17.34 -3.41
CA ALA A 4 6.60 -16.55 -2.20
C ALA A 4 7.58 -15.35 -2.24
N ASP A 5 7.01 -14.16 -2.09
CA ASP A 5 7.49 -13.19 -1.11
C ASP A 5 6.26 -12.55 -0.43
N GLY A 6 6.26 -12.46 0.89
CA GLY A 6 5.09 -12.05 1.71
C GLY A 6 4.76 -10.57 1.62
N THR A 7 5.13 -9.91 0.54
CA THR A 7 4.93 -8.48 0.29
C THR A 7 3.59 -8.25 -0.41
N PRO A 8 2.64 -7.56 0.24
CA PRO A 8 1.39 -7.17 -0.42
C PRO A 8 1.68 -6.31 -1.65
N ASP A 9 1.10 -6.71 -2.79
CA ASP A 9 1.29 -6.07 -4.10
C ASP A 9 0.44 -4.78 -4.21
N TYR A 10 0.76 -3.81 -3.36
CA TYR A 10 0.10 -2.51 -3.28
C TYR A 10 0.25 -1.69 -4.56
N ALA A 11 1.28 -1.97 -5.36
CA ALA A 11 1.47 -1.37 -6.68
C ALA A 11 0.31 -1.66 -7.63
N SER A 12 -0.29 -2.85 -7.51
CA SER A 12 -1.43 -3.29 -8.30
C SER A 12 -2.78 -2.77 -7.76
N MET A 13 -2.82 -2.29 -6.52
CA MET A 13 -4.04 -1.74 -5.90
C MET A 13 -4.36 -0.32 -6.36
N LYS A 14 -5.61 0.11 -6.17
CA LYS A 14 -6.03 1.48 -6.47
C LYS A 14 -5.60 2.44 -5.35
N VAL A 15 -5.36 3.70 -5.72
CA VAL A 15 -5.08 4.79 -4.76
C VAL A 15 -6.16 4.87 -3.66
N ALA A 16 -7.43 4.61 -4.01
CA ALA A 16 -8.51 4.59 -3.04
C ALA A 16 -8.31 3.50 -1.97
N GLU A 17 -8.02 2.26 -2.37
CA GLU A 17 -7.78 1.14 -1.46
C GLU A 17 -6.53 1.38 -0.58
N LEU A 18 -5.44 1.89 -1.17
CA LEU A 18 -4.23 2.25 -0.43
C LEU A 18 -4.51 3.30 0.65
N LYS A 19 -5.33 4.31 0.33
CA LYS A 19 -5.75 5.33 1.31
C LYS A 19 -6.61 4.74 2.41
N GLU A 20 -7.50 3.80 2.11
CA GLU A 20 -8.31 3.14 3.15
C GLU A 20 -7.44 2.31 4.09
N LEU A 21 -6.48 1.54 3.57
CA LEU A 21 -5.52 0.78 4.38
C LEU A 21 -4.69 1.69 5.29
N LEU A 22 -4.17 2.79 4.74
CA LEU A 22 -3.41 3.78 5.53
C LEU A 22 -4.29 4.43 6.59
N LYS A 23 -5.54 4.77 6.27
CA LYS A 23 -6.49 5.34 7.23
C LYS A 23 -6.83 4.35 8.35
N ALA A 24 -7.03 3.08 8.01
CA ALA A 24 -7.26 2.00 8.97
C ALA A 24 -6.04 1.77 9.86
N ALA A 25 -4.84 1.90 9.31
CA ALA A 25 -3.57 1.84 10.04
C ALA A 25 -3.23 3.14 10.80
N GLY A 26 -4.03 4.21 10.69
CA GLY A 26 -3.75 5.51 11.29
C GLY A 26 -2.57 6.27 10.66
N LYS A 27 -2.07 5.82 9.50
CA LYS A 27 -0.98 6.45 8.75
C LYS A 27 -1.53 7.58 7.85
N PRO A 28 -0.71 8.60 7.53
CA PRO A 28 -1.13 9.69 6.66
C PRO A 28 -1.47 9.21 5.23
N VAL A 29 -2.63 9.64 4.73
CA VAL A 29 -3.17 9.28 3.39
C VAL A 29 -2.86 10.33 2.31
N SER A 30 -1.96 11.28 2.62
CA SER A 30 -1.52 12.35 1.73
C SER A 30 -0.30 11.94 0.92
N GLY A 31 -0.21 12.40 -0.33
CA GLY A 31 0.90 12.09 -1.24
C GLY A 31 0.47 11.35 -2.51
N LYS A 32 1.46 11.00 -3.33
CA LYS A 32 1.28 10.23 -4.57
C LYS A 32 1.10 8.73 -4.29
N LYS A 33 0.62 7.98 -5.28
CA LYS A 33 0.40 6.52 -5.18
C LYS A 33 1.63 5.80 -4.64
N ASP A 34 2.83 6.14 -5.13
CA ASP A 34 4.08 5.51 -4.73
C ASP A 34 4.40 5.75 -3.25
N GLU A 35 4.13 6.95 -2.73
CA GLU A 35 4.31 7.25 -1.31
C GLU A 35 3.32 6.48 -0.43
N LEU A 36 2.09 6.28 -0.90
CA LEU A 36 1.09 5.48 -0.19
C LEU A 36 1.51 4.01 -0.13
N ILE A 37 2.05 3.48 -1.23
CA ILE A 37 2.57 2.11 -1.32
C ILE A 37 3.77 1.95 -0.39
N ALA A 38 4.74 2.85 -0.45
CA ALA A 38 5.93 2.79 0.39
C ALA A 38 5.57 2.78 1.88
N ARG A 39 4.60 3.60 2.32
CA ARG A 39 4.11 3.59 3.71
C ARG A 39 3.42 2.31 4.12
N LEU A 40 2.82 1.57 3.19
CA LEU A 40 2.19 0.28 3.47
C LEU A 40 3.18 -0.89 3.42
N MET A 41 4.30 -0.70 2.72
CA MET A 41 5.43 -1.66 2.66
C MET A 41 6.42 -1.50 3.83
N GLU A 42 6.37 -0.38 4.56
CA GLU A 42 7.12 -0.12 5.80
C GLU A 42 6.38 -0.60 7.06
#